data_AF-A0AAV4J4J4-F1
#
_entry.id   AF-A0AAV4J4J4-F1
#
_cell.length_a   1.000
_cell.length_b   1.000
_cell.length_c   1.000
_cell.angle_alpha   90.00
_cell.angle_beta   90.00
_cell.angle_gamma   90.00
#
_symmetry.space_group_name_H-M   'P 1'
#
loop_
_entity.id
_entity.type
_entity.pdbx_description
1 polymer ?
#
loop_
_entity_poly.entity_id
_entity_poly.type
_entity_poly.pdbx_seq_one_letter_code
_entity_poly.pdbx_strand_id
1 'polypeptide(L)'
;METEKVQYTLPDGNVVEIGPARFRAPELLFRPDLIGDECEGIHEVLSCSIQKSDLDLRKTLYSNIVLSGGSTLFKGFGDRLLSEVKKLSPRDVKLRISAPQERLYSTWIGGSILASLDTFRKMWVSKREYHEEGVKAIHRKTF
;
A
#
# COMPACT_ATOMS: atom_id res chain seq x y z
N MET A 1 -14.56 -28.66 4.12
CA MET A 1 -14.54 -28.22 2.72
C MET A 1 -13.16 -28.50 2.18
N GLU A 2 -13.01 -29.53 1.35
CA GLU A 2 -11.78 -29.74 0.58
C GLU A 2 -11.59 -28.52 -0.32
N THR A 3 -10.48 -27.80 -0.11
CA THR A 3 -10.15 -26.64 -0.92
C THR A 3 -9.47 -27.13 -2.18
N GLU A 4 -9.97 -26.66 -3.33
CA GLU A 4 -9.42 -27.01 -4.64
C GLU A 4 -7.91 -26.82 -4.67
N LYS A 5 -7.18 -27.91 -4.92
CA LYS A 5 -5.72 -27.90 -5.06
C LYS A 5 -5.38 -27.43 -6.47
N VAL A 6 -4.49 -26.44 -6.57
CA VAL A 6 -4.02 -25.92 -7.85
C VAL A 6 -2.60 -26.42 -8.09
N GLN A 7 -2.33 -26.92 -9.30
CA GLN A 7 -1.01 -27.37 -9.69
C GLN A 7 -0.17 -26.20 -10.22
N TYR A 8 1.11 -26.17 -9.85
CA TYR A 8 2.10 -25.22 -10.35
C TYR A 8 3.34 -25.97 -10.82
N THR A 9 3.75 -25.73 -12.07
CA THR A 9 4.95 -26.33 -12.66
C THR A 9 6.16 -25.43 -12.38
N LEU A 10 7.16 -25.98 -11.72
CA LEU A 10 8.43 -25.34 -11.40
C LEU A 10 9.35 -25.25 -12.65
N PRO A 11 10.39 -24.39 -12.64
CA PRO A 11 11.31 -24.26 -13.78
C PRO A 11 12.07 -25.53 -14.16
N ASP A 12 12.21 -26.50 -13.25
CA ASP A 12 12.81 -27.81 -13.48
C ASP A 12 11.84 -28.84 -14.07
N GLY A 13 10.57 -28.46 -14.29
CA GLY A 13 9.50 -29.30 -14.80
C GLY A 13 8.71 -30.05 -13.72
N ASN A 14 9.13 -30.01 -12.45
CA ASN A 14 8.40 -30.66 -11.37
C ASN A 14 7.08 -29.93 -11.07
N VAL A 15 6.02 -30.68 -10.77
CA VAL A 15 4.69 -30.13 -10.46
C VAL A 15 4.45 -30.18 -8.96
N VAL A 16 4.05 -29.05 -8.39
CA VAL A 16 3.68 -28.93 -6.96
C VAL A 16 2.19 -28.64 -6.83
N GLU A 17 1.53 -29.35 -5.92
CA GLU A 17 0.14 -29.06 -5.53
C GLU A 17 0.09 -27.98 -4.45
N ILE A 18 -0.48 -26.83 -4.78
CA ILE A 18 -0.71 -25.73 -3.85
C ILE A 18 -2.17 -25.78 -3.38
N GLY A 19 -2.33 -26.22 -2.13
CA GLY A 19 -3.62 -26.25 -1.45
C GLY A 19 -3.87 -24.98 -0.61
N PRO A 20 -4.20 -25.11 0.70
CA PRO A 20 -4.56 -23.97 1.55
C PRO A 20 -3.53 -22.84 1.68
N ALA A 21 -2.25 -23.14 1.47
CA ALA A 21 -1.17 -22.16 1.57
C ALA A 21 -1.40 -20.92 0.69
N ARG A 22 -2.04 -21.08 -0.48
CA ARG A 22 -2.30 -20.00 -1.45
C ARG A 22 -3.08 -18.81 -0.85
N PHE A 23 -4.03 -19.08 0.04
CA PHE A 23 -4.86 -18.05 0.67
C PHE A 23 -4.44 -17.77 2.11
N ARG A 24 -3.76 -18.71 2.79
CA ARG A 24 -3.21 -18.46 4.13
C ARG A 24 -1.99 -17.55 4.11
N ALA A 25 -1.15 -17.64 3.08
CA ALA A 25 0.05 -16.81 2.98
C ALA A 25 -0.26 -15.29 2.99
N PRO A 26 -1.17 -14.76 2.15
CA PRO A 26 -1.48 -13.32 2.17
C PRO A 26 -2.27 -12.85 3.40
N GLU A 27 -2.88 -13.76 4.18
CA GLU A 27 -3.55 -13.39 5.43
C GLU A 27 -2.58 -12.81 6.45
N LEU A 28 -1.27 -13.09 6.33
CA LEU A 28 -0.23 -12.49 7.16
C LEU A 28 -0.30 -10.95 7.17
N LEU A 29 -0.68 -10.32 6.06
CA LEU A 29 -0.82 -8.86 5.97
C LEU A 29 -1.94 -8.31 6.86
N PHE A 30 -2.96 -9.12 7.12
CA PHE A 30 -4.09 -8.76 7.97
C PHE A 30 -3.98 -9.33 9.39
N ARG A 31 -3.19 -10.40 9.56
CA ARG A 31 -3.02 -11.17 10.79
C ARG A 31 -1.54 -11.51 11.00
N PRO A 32 -0.72 -10.54 11.43
CA PRO A 32 0.69 -10.75 11.74
C PRO A 32 0.92 -11.72 12.91
N ASP A 33 -0.09 -11.94 13.76
CA ASP A 33 -0.09 -12.96 14.82
C ASP A 33 0.20 -14.38 14.31
N LEU A 34 -0.06 -14.66 13.03
CA LEU A 34 0.23 -15.94 12.38
C LEU A 34 1.72 -16.31 12.39
N ILE A 35 2.62 -15.34 12.52
CA ILE A 35 4.07 -15.56 12.68
C ILE A 35 4.58 -15.21 14.08
N GLY A 36 3.67 -14.94 15.02
CA GLY A 36 4.01 -14.52 16.39
C GLY A 36 4.49 -13.08 16.49
N ASP A 37 4.16 -12.23 15.51
CA ASP A 37 4.45 -10.79 15.57
C ASP A 37 3.21 -10.03 16.06
N GLU A 38 3.38 -9.17 17.06
CA GLU A 38 2.30 -8.41 17.73
C GLU A 38 2.13 -7.01 17.12
N CYS A 39 2.45 -6.84 15.84
CA CYS A 39 2.22 -5.59 15.12
C CYS A 39 0.79 -5.48 14.58
N GLU A 40 0.37 -4.28 14.16
CA GLU A 40 -0.95 -4.08 13.57
C GLU A 40 -1.03 -4.60 12.13
N GLY A 41 -2.18 -5.18 11.77
CA GLY A 41 -2.47 -5.55 10.38
C GLY A 41 -2.67 -4.32 9.49
N ILE A 42 -2.53 -4.48 8.16
CA ILE A 42 -2.62 -3.34 7.23
C ILE A 42 -3.93 -2.53 7.31
N HIS A 43 -5.03 -3.19 7.68
CA HIS A 43 -6.35 -2.59 7.82
C HIS A 43 -6.45 -1.72 9.08
N GLU A 44 -5.80 -2.15 10.16
CA GLU A 44 -5.67 -1.41 11.41
C GLU A 44 -4.71 -0.22 11.23
N VAL A 45 -3.56 -0.43 10.58
CA VAL A 45 -2.60 0.65 10.24
C VAL A 45 -3.29 1.75 9.44
N LEU A 46 -4.08 1.37 8.43
CA LEU A 46 -4.85 2.32 7.61
C LEU A 46 -5.87 3.10 8.45
N SER A 47 -6.67 2.41 9.28
CA SER A 47 -7.65 3.07 10.13
C SER A 47 -6.98 3.99 11.15
N CYS A 48 -5.94 3.51 11.85
CA CYS A 48 -5.14 4.27 12.80
C CYS A 48 -4.55 5.53 12.17
N SER A 49 -4.02 5.45 10.95
CA SER A 49 -3.48 6.60 10.21
C SER A 49 -4.55 7.67 9.95
N ILE A 50 -5.77 7.26 9.57
CA ILE A 50 -6.89 8.19 9.38
C ILE A 50 -7.37 8.75 10.73
N GLN A 51 -7.37 7.96 11.81
CA GLN A 51 -7.76 8.44 13.13
C GLN A 51 -6.74 9.41 13.74
N LYS A 52 -5.47 9.37 13.30
CA LYS A 52 -4.43 10.34 13.70
C LYS A 52 -4.57 11.70 13.00
N SER A 53 -5.34 11.79 11.91
CA SER A 53 -5.58 13.07 11.23
C SER A 53 -6.69 13.87 11.92
N ASP A 54 -6.78 15.16 11.56
CA ASP A 54 -7.86 16.05 11.98
C ASP A 54 -9.24 15.49 11.60
N LEU A 55 -10.21 15.70 12.49
CA LEU A 55 -11.58 15.18 12.37
C LEU A 55 -12.23 15.57 11.03
N ASP A 56 -12.03 16.81 10.58
CA ASP A 56 -12.62 17.35 9.36
C ASP A 56 -12.09 16.67 8.09
N LEU A 57 -10.86 16.13 8.14
CA LEU A 57 -10.23 15.46 7.00
C LEU A 57 -10.63 13.98 6.89
N ARG A 58 -11.05 13.33 7.98
CA ARG A 58 -11.25 11.87 8.02
C ARG A 58 -12.25 11.38 6.98
N LYS A 59 -13.38 12.09 6.80
CA LYS A 59 -14.38 11.73 5.77
C LYS A 59 -13.78 11.75 4.36
N THR A 60 -12.95 12.74 4.07
CA THR A 60 -12.25 12.85 2.78
C THR A 60 -11.22 11.74 2.62
N LEU A 61 -10.45 11.42 3.67
CA LEU A 61 -9.45 10.34 3.61
C LEU A 61 -10.09 8.97 3.38
N TYR A 62 -11.17 8.64 4.10
CA TYR A 62 -11.90 7.38 3.94
C TYR A 62 -12.52 7.20 2.54
N SER A 63 -12.88 8.30 1.88
CA SER A 63 -13.43 8.27 0.51
C SER A 63 -12.37 8.31 -0.60
N ASN A 64 -11.08 8.39 -0.24
CA ASN A 64 -9.96 8.51 -1.18
C ASN A 64 -8.77 7.62 -0.79
N ILE A 65 -9.04 6.36 -0.43
CA ILE A 65 -7.98 5.37 -0.20
C ILE A 65 -7.46 4.88 -1.55
N VAL A 66 -6.14 4.86 -1.76
CA VAL A 66 -5.51 4.43 -3.01
C VAL A 66 -4.55 3.29 -2.72
N LEU A 67 -4.66 2.19 -3.47
CA LEU A 67 -3.75 1.04 -3.40
C LEU A 67 -2.61 1.19 -4.40
N SER A 68 -1.39 0.94 -3.93
CA SER A 68 -0.17 0.85 -4.73
C SER A 68 0.76 -0.24 -4.21
N GLY A 69 1.66 -0.74 -5.07
CA GLY A 69 2.66 -1.75 -4.71
C GLY A 69 2.21 -3.20 -4.97
N GLY A 70 3.21 -4.08 -5.15
CA GLY A 70 3.00 -5.46 -5.62
C GLY A 70 2.13 -6.33 -4.71
N SER A 71 2.28 -6.23 -3.38
CA SER A 71 1.49 -7.02 -2.43
C SER A 71 0.00 -6.67 -2.42
N THR A 72 -0.42 -5.55 -3.03
CA THR A 72 -1.85 -5.20 -3.20
C THR A 72 -2.47 -5.86 -4.45
N LEU A 73 -1.69 -6.65 -5.20
CA LEU A 73 -2.14 -7.36 -6.40
C LEU A 73 -2.83 -8.70 -6.10
N PHE A 74 -2.81 -9.18 -4.84
CA PHE A 74 -3.54 -10.39 -4.47
C PHE A 74 -5.03 -10.26 -4.84
N LYS A 75 -5.59 -11.32 -5.41
CA LYS A 75 -7.01 -11.37 -5.80
C LYS A 75 -7.88 -11.16 -4.57
N GLY A 76 -8.81 -10.22 -4.63
CA GLY A 76 -9.72 -9.90 -3.53
C GLY A 76 -9.10 -9.05 -2.41
N PHE A 77 -7.85 -8.59 -2.55
CA PHE A 77 -7.20 -7.75 -1.53
C PHE A 77 -7.99 -6.48 -1.21
N GLY A 78 -8.47 -5.77 -2.24
CA GLY A 78 -9.26 -4.55 -2.07
C GLY A 78 -10.60 -4.81 -1.36
N ASP A 79 -11.28 -5.90 -1.71
CA ASP A 79 -12.56 -6.28 -1.09
C ASP A 79 -12.37 -6.68 0.37
N ARG A 80 -11.32 -7.45 0.67
CA ARG A 80 -10.91 -7.83 2.03
C ARG A 80 -10.62 -6.60 2.88
N LEU A 81 -9.81 -5.68 2.35
CA LEU A 81 -9.47 -4.43 3.04
C LEU A 81 -10.70 -3.55 3.26
N LEU A 82 -11.57 -3.40 2.26
CA LEU A 82 -12.81 -2.65 2.39
C LEU A 82 -13.71 -3.24 3.49
N SER A 83 -13.83 -4.57 3.53
CA SER A 83 -14.62 -5.26 4.56
C SER A 83 -14.08 -5.00 5.96
N GLU A 84 -12.77 -5.09 6.16
CA GLU A 84 -12.15 -4.87 7.48
C GLU A 84 -12.24 -3.40 7.91
N VAL A 85 -11.91 -2.46 7.01
CA VAL A 85 -11.99 -1.02 7.33
C VAL A 85 -13.43 -0.61 7.64
N LYS A 86 -14.43 -1.21 6.97
CA LYS A 86 -15.86 -0.94 7.25
C LYS A 86 -16.26 -1.31 8.69
N LYS A 87 -15.64 -2.33 9.29
CA LYS A 87 -15.87 -2.71 10.69
C LYS A 87 -15.28 -1.69 11.66
N LEU A 88 -14.17 -1.04 11.29
CA LEU A 88 -13.45 -0.08 12.10
C LEU A 88 -13.94 1.38 11.91
N SER A 89 -14.54 1.68 10.76
CA SER A 89 -14.98 3.03 10.39
C SER A 89 -16.32 3.41 11.04
N PRO A 90 -16.59 4.70 11.29
CA PRO A 90 -17.91 5.18 11.70
C PRO A 90 -18.98 4.84 10.65
N ARG A 91 -20.23 4.57 11.09
CA ARG A 91 -21.31 4.04 10.23
C ARG A 91 -21.71 4.94 9.06
N ASP A 92 -21.46 6.25 9.15
CA ASP A 92 -21.93 7.26 8.18
C ASP A 92 -20.85 7.73 7.19
N VAL A 93 -19.74 7.00 7.08
CA VAL A 93 -18.66 7.36 6.17
C VAL A 93 -18.72 6.55 4.88
N LYS A 94 -18.70 7.25 3.73
CA LYS A 94 -18.56 6.61 2.42
C LYS A 94 -17.12 6.12 2.23
N LEU A 95 -16.91 4.82 2.34
CA LEU A 95 -15.63 4.18 2.05
C LEU A 95 -15.45 3.96 0.55
N ARG A 96 -14.29 4.35 0.02
CA ARG A 96 -13.90 4.05 -1.36
C ARG A 96 -12.41 3.76 -1.43
N ILE A 97 -12.10 2.60 -1.99
CA ILE A 97 -10.73 2.14 -2.27
C ILE A 97 -10.55 2.12 -3.79
N SER A 98 -9.60 2.92 -4.28
CA SER A 98 -9.17 2.92 -5.68
C SER A 98 -7.99 1.98 -5.86
N ALA A 99 -8.08 1.06 -6.82
CA ALA A 99 -7.04 0.10 -7.14
C ALA A 99 -6.72 0.17 -8.65
N PRO A 100 -5.82 1.06 -9.07
CA PRO A 100 -5.39 1.15 -10.47
C PRO A 100 -4.86 -0.20 -10.99
N GLN A 101 -5.02 -0.48 -12.29
CA GLN A 101 -4.49 -1.71 -12.88
C GLN A 101 -2.95 -1.72 -12.85
N GLU A 102 -2.34 -0.58 -13.17
CA GLU A 102 -0.88 -0.38 -13.19
C GLU A 102 -0.30 -0.08 -11.80
N ARG A 103 -0.97 -0.48 -10.72
CA ARG A 103 -0.58 -0.13 -9.35
C ARG A 103 0.76 -0.67 -8.88
N LEU A 104 1.35 -1.59 -9.64
CA LEU A 104 2.75 -1.99 -9.50
C LEU A 104 3.72 -0.83 -9.78
N TYR A 105 3.38 0.04 -10.73
CA TYR A 105 4.22 1.14 -11.20
C TYR A 105 3.71 2.53 -10.79
N SER A 106 2.62 2.62 -10.02
CA SER A 106 2.02 3.91 -9.65
C SER A 106 3.00 4.90 -9.03
N THR A 107 3.92 4.43 -8.18
CA THR A 107 4.94 5.29 -7.55
C THR A 107 5.93 5.82 -8.59
N TRP A 108 6.39 4.98 -9.51
CA TRP A 108 7.30 5.35 -10.58
C TRP A 108 6.65 6.31 -11.58
N ILE A 109 5.40 6.03 -11.99
CA ILE A 109 4.61 6.90 -12.87
C ILE A 109 4.42 8.27 -12.22
N GLY A 110 4.06 8.31 -10.93
CA GLY A 110 3.94 9.55 -10.17
C GLY A 110 5.25 10.35 -10.15
N GLY A 111 6.40 9.69 -9.96
CA GLY A 111 7.72 10.31 -10.05
C GLY A 111 8.03 10.85 -11.45
N SER A 112 7.71 10.08 -12.50
CA SER A 112 7.91 10.50 -13.90
C SER A 112 7.04 11.71 -14.26
N ILE A 113 5.80 11.77 -13.78
CA ILE A 113 4.92 12.93 -13.98
C ILE A 113 5.45 14.11 -13.18
N LEU A 114 5.80 13.92 -11.90
CA LEU A 114 6.30 15.00 -11.05
C LEU A 114 7.58 15.62 -11.65
N ALA A 115 8.51 14.80 -12.13
CA ALA A 115 9.78 15.25 -12.70
C ALA A 115 9.62 16.00 -14.04
N SER A 116 8.52 15.79 -14.77
CA SER A 116 8.25 16.48 -16.04
C SER A 116 7.60 17.87 -15.84
N LEU A 117 7.15 18.20 -14.63
CA LEU A 117 6.59 19.51 -14.33
C LEU A 117 7.69 20.58 -14.24
N ASP A 118 7.46 21.75 -14.83
CA ASP A 118 8.40 22.88 -14.76
C ASP A 118 8.65 23.33 -13.30
N THR A 119 7.67 23.17 -12.43
CA THR A 119 7.76 23.46 -11.00
C THR A 119 8.77 22.57 -10.28
N PHE A 120 9.06 21.37 -10.79
CA PHE A 120 10.01 20.43 -10.18
C PHE A 120 11.43 20.99 -10.09
N ARG A 121 11.81 21.88 -11.01
CA ARG A 121 13.12 22.57 -11.00
C ARG A 121 13.36 23.37 -9.73
N LYS A 122 12.29 23.80 -9.04
CA LYS A 122 12.38 24.53 -7.77
C LYS A 122 12.56 23.60 -6.56
N MET A 123 12.26 22.31 -6.72
CA MET A 123 12.25 21.33 -5.64
C MET A 123 13.57 20.55 -5.53
N TRP A 124 14.27 20.32 -6.63
CA TRP A 124 15.53 19.56 -6.57
C TRP A 124 16.64 20.29 -5.81
N VAL A 125 17.62 19.53 -5.34
CA VAL A 125 18.85 20.06 -4.75
C VAL A 125 19.91 20.11 -5.85
N SER A 126 20.44 21.29 -6.14
CA SER A 126 21.51 21.42 -7.15
C SER A 126 22.85 20.96 -6.58
N LYS A 127 23.78 20.55 -7.47
CA LYS A 127 25.16 20.21 -7.07
C LYS A 127 25.84 21.34 -6.29
N ARG A 128 25.62 22.60 -6.71
CA ARG A 128 26.17 23.79 -6.04
C ARG A 128 25.62 23.94 -4.62
N GLU A 129 24.29 23.86 -4.48
CA GLU A 129 23.61 23.97 -3.18
C GLU A 129 24.08 22.89 -2.19
N TYR A 130 24.27 21.67 -2.68
CA TYR A 130 24.84 20.59 -1.87
C TYR A 130 26.31 20.85 -1.48
N HIS A 131 27.13 21.43 -2.35
CA HIS A 131 28.52 21.78 -1.99
C HIS A 131 28.60 22.91 -0.94
N GLU A 132 27.69 23.88 -1.00
CA GLU A 132 27.66 25.03 -0.08
C GLU A 132 27.08 24.67 1.28
N GLU A 133 26.02 23.84 1.31
CA GLU A 133 25.24 23.59 2.53
C GLU A 133 25.27 22.12 3.02
N GLY A 134 25.83 21.23 2.20
CA GLY A 134 25.90 19.80 2.48
C GLY A 134 24.52 19.15 2.62
N VAL A 135 24.42 18.23 3.56
CA VAL A 135 23.20 17.44 3.82
C VAL A 135 22.02 18.32 4.27
N LYS A 136 22.29 19.50 4.85
CA LYS A 136 21.23 20.43 5.30
C LYS A 136 20.33 20.88 4.14
N ALA A 137 20.89 21.07 2.94
CA ALA A 137 20.11 21.41 1.75
C ALA A 137 19.08 20.33 1.41
N ILE A 138 19.44 19.05 1.56
CA ILE A 138 18.55 17.92 1.31
C ILE A 138 17.42 17.92 2.34
N HIS A 139 17.75 18.00 3.63
CA HIS A 139 16.74 18.00 4.70
C HIS A 139 15.75 19.16 4.57
N ARG A 140 16.23 20.36 4.21
CA ARG A 140 15.38 21.54 4.01
C ARG A 140 14.43 21.40 2.82
N LYS A 141 14.82 20.71 1.75
CA LYS A 141 14.01 20.61 0.53
C LYS A 141 13.11 19.39 0.46
N THR A 142 13.22 18.45 1.41
CA THR A 142 12.45 17.20 1.40
C THR A 142 11.07 17.34 2.06
N PHE A 143 10.93 18.21 3.07
CA PHE A 143 9.71 18.43 3.86
C PHE A 143 9.48 19.92 4.06
#